data_AF-A0A480A5R2-F1
#
_entry.id   AF-A0A480A5R2-F1
#
_cell.length_a   1.000
_cell.length_b   1.000
_cell.length_c   1.000
_cell.angle_alpha   90.00
_cell.angle_beta   90.00
_cell.angle_gamma   90.00
#
_symmetry.space_group_name_H-M   'P 1'
#
loop_
_entity.id
_entity.type
_entity.pdbx_description
1 polymer ?
#
loop_
_entity_poly.entity_id
_entity_poly.type
_entity_poly.pdbx_seq_one_letter_code
_entity_poly.pdbx_strand_id
1 'polypeptide(L)'
;MGNANQNSARQTCFALRDDLELMLKIQWERNNIRLISATLPHILELKTLPLHHKDPFDRMLIAQSKVENATLVSRDSVFKSYECSVIW
;
A
#
# COMPACT_ATOMS: atom_id res chain seq x y z
N MET A 1 12.22 40.74 32.92
CA MET A 1 12.80 39.84 31.90
C MET A 1 12.01 38.53 31.97
N GLY A 2 11.02 38.28 31.10
CA GLY A 2 11.17 37.63 29.77
C GLY A 2 11.58 36.15 29.96
N ASN A 3 10.84 35.10 29.64
CA ASN A 3 9.73 34.89 28.69
C ASN A 3 8.85 33.74 29.23
N ALA A 4 7.53 33.92 29.29
CA ALA A 4 6.57 33.48 28.27
C ALA A 4 6.44 31.94 28.18
N ASN A 5 5.50 31.46 28.97
CA ASN A 5 4.71 30.25 28.77
C ASN A 5 4.21 30.18 27.31
N GLN A 6 4.45 29.09 26.58
CA GLN A 6 3.66 28.75 25.40
C GLN A 6 3.33 27.25 25.35
N ASN A 7 2.07 27.03 25.67
CA ASN A 7 1.24 25.89 25.35
C ASN A 7 1.31 25.48 23.86
N SER A 8 1.06 24.18 23.63
CA SER A 8 0.22 23.67 22.54
C SER A 8 0.63 23.96 21.10
N ALA A 9 1.13 22.90 20.44
CA ALA A 9 0.66 22.58 19.09
C ALA A 9 0.50 21.07 18.97
N ARG A 10 -0.75 20.60 19.08
CA ARG A 10 -1.15 19.29 18.54
C ARG A 10 -0.69 19.27 17.08
N GLN A 11 0.26 18.40 16.74
CA GLN A 11 0.74 18.24 15.37
C GLN A 11 -0.37 17.62 14.52
N THR A 12 -1.25 18.47 14.00
CA THR A 12 -2.15 18.17 12.88
C THR A 12 -1.54 18.77 11.63
N CYS A 13 -0.63 18.04 11.00
CA CYS A 13 -0.18 18.34 9.65
C CYS A 13 0.20 17.02 8.98
N PHE A 14 -0.28 16.78 7.75
CA PHE A 14 0.01 15.59 6.94
C PHE A 14 1.46 15.59 6.43
N ALA A 15 2.42 15.80 7.34
CA ALA A 15 3.83 15.69 7.09
C ALA A 15 4.29 14.29 7.51
N LEU A 16 5.09 13.64 6.66
CA LEU A 16 5.81 12.45 7.07
C LEU A 16 6.71 12.79 8.27
N ARG A 17 6.83 11.85 9.22
CA ARG A 17 7.69 12.04 10.40
C ARG A 17 9.16 12.22 10.03
N ASP A 18 9.57 11.51 8.98
CA ASP A 18 10.93 11.47 8.47
C ASP A 18 10.90 11.56 6.93
N ASP A 19 12.08 11.64 6.33
CA ASP A 19 12.24 11.48 4.89
C ASP A 19 11.67 10.15 4.38
N LEU A 20 10.96 10.18 3.25
CA LEU A 20 10.27 9.01 2.71
C LEU A 20 11.24 7.87 2.36
N GLU A 21 12.39 8.21 1.77
CA GLU A 21 13.38 7.20 1.37
C GLU A 21 13.98 6.53 2.60
N LEU A 22 14.27 7.31 3.64
CA LEU A 22 14.72 6.78 4.93
C LEU A 22 13.68 5.88 5.58
N MET A 23 12.40 6.29 5.59
CA MET A 23 11.31 5.46 6.12
C MET A 23 11.20 4.12 5.39
N LEU A 24 11.25 4.12 4.05
CA LEU A 24 11.17 2.89 3.26
C LEU A 24 12.32 1.93 3.56
N LYS A 25 13.57 2.43 3.59
CA LYS A 25 14.75 1.63 3.94
C LYS A 25 14.60 0.97 5.32
N ILE A 26 14.20 1.74 6.33
CA ILE A 26 13.98 1.23 7.69
C ILE A 26 12.90 0.15 7.71
N GLN A 27 11.77 0.35 7.03
CA GLN A 27 10.68 -0.62 7.05
C GLN A 27 11.00 -1.90 6.27
N TRP A 28 11.77 -1.80 5.19
CA TRP A 28 12.25 -2.97 4.44
C TRP A 28 13.11 -3.89 5.30
N GLU A 29 14.11 -3.31 5.97
CA GLU A 29 15.02 -4.07 6.83
C GLU A 29 14.31 -4.64 8.06
N ARG A 30 13.44 -3.86 8.71
CA ARG A 30 12.78 -4.28 9.96
C ARG A 30 11.68 -5.31 9.78
N ASN A 31 10.95 -5.25 8.68
CA ASN A 31 9.77 -6.12 8.48
C ASN A 31 9.99 -7.19 7.40
N ASN A 32 11.22 -7.36 6.91
CA ASN A 32 11.55 -8.27 5.81
C ASN A 32 10.65 -8.03 4.58
N ILE A 33 10.35 -6.77 4.28
CA ILE A 33 9.54 -6.43 3.12
C ILE A 33 10.42 -6.55 1.88
N ARG A 34 9.94 -7.33 0.90
CA ARG A 34 10.56 -7.48 -0.39
C ARG A 34 9.80 -6.68 -1.43
N LEU A 35 10.51 -5.82 -2.16
CA LEU A 35 9.95 -5.15 -3.34
C LEU A 35 9.86 -6.15 -4.51
N ILE A 36 8.70 -6.22 -5.14
CA ILE A 36 8.46 -7.02 -6.34
C ILE A 36 8.25 -6.11 -7.54
N SER A 37 8.79 -6.50 -8.70
CA SER A 37 8.59 -5.77 -9.95
C SER A 37 7.27 -6.17 -10.61
N ALA A 38 6.67 -5.25 -11.37
CA ALA A 38 5.61 -5.60 -12.29
C ALA A 38 6.21 -6.39 -13.47
N THR A 39 5.67 -7.57 -13.76
CA THR A 39 6.17 -8.47 -14.80
C THR A 39 5.10 -8.67 -15.87
N LEU A 40 5.48 -9.20 -17.04
CA LEU A 40 4.52 -9.48 -18.10
C LEU A 40 3.38 -10.42 -17.65
N PRO A 41 3.61 -11.49 -16.87
CA PRO A 41 2.53 -12.28 -16.27
C PRO A 41 1.52 -11.46 -15.47
N HIS A 42 1.96 -10.50 -14.64
CA HIS A 42 1.08 -9.59 -13.89
C HIS A 42 0.18 -8.77 -14.84
N ILE A 43 0.76 -8.29 -15.94
CA ILE A 43 0.03 -7.50 -16.93
C ILE A 43 -1.00 -8.37 -17.69
N LEU A 44 -0.62 -9.60 -18.07
CA LEU A 44 -1.51 -10.49 -18.81
C LEU A 44 -2.71 -10.95 -17.97
N GLU A 45 -2.53 -11.12 -16.66
CA GLU A 45 -3.62 -11.48 -15.74
C GLU A 45 -4.72 -10.42 -15.69
N LEU A 46 -4.44 -9.15 -16.00
CA LEU A 46 -5.47 -8.10 -16.08
C LEU A 46 -6.62 -8.43 -17.04
N LYS A 47 -6.38 -9.27 -18.06
CA LYS A 47 -7.37 -9.70 -19.04
C LYS A 47 -8.40 -10.66 -18.46
N THR A 48 -8.08 -11.34 -17.36
CA THR A 48 -8.98 -12.29 -16.68
C THR A 48 -9.85 -11.59 -15.63
N LEU A 49 -9.44 -10.40 -15.18
CA LEU A 49 -10.10 -9.70 -14.08
C LEU A 49 -11.44 -9.10 -14.50
N PRO A 50 -12.54 -9.41 -13.78
CA PRO A 50 -13.83 -8.79 -14.02
C PRO A 50 -13.77 -7.27 -13.78
N LEU A 51 -14.68 -6.54 -14.43
CA LEU A 51 -14.76 -5.08 -14.35
C LEU A 51 -15.57 -4.62 -13.11
N HIS A 52 -15.08 -4.95 -11.91
CA HIS A 52 -15.67 -4.45 -10.65
C HIS A 52 -15.09 -3.11 -10.20
N HIS A 53 -13.80 -2.87 -10.46
CA HIS A 53 -13.08 -1.63 -10.16
C HIS A 53 -12.42 -1.02 -11.39
N LYS A 54 -12.28 0.31 -11.40
CA LYS A 54 -11.72 1.10 -12.51
C LYS A 54 -10.31 1.63 -12.25
N ASP A 55 -9.80 1.56 -11.01
CA ASP A 55 -8.45 2.01 -10.72
C ASP A 55 -7.41 1.04 -11.30
N PRO A 56 -6.50 1.49 -12.18
CA PRO A 56 -5.52 0.63 -12.83
C PRO A 56 -4.48 0.07 -11.85
N PHE A 57 -4.15 0.78 -10.76
CA PHE A 57 -3.20 0.30 -9.75
C PHE A 57 -3.81 -0.79 -8.90
N ASP A 58 -5.05 -0.63 -8.44
CA ASP A 58 -5.75 -1.67 -7.68
C ASP A 58 -5.90 -2.96 -8.49
N ARG A 59 -6.23 -2.82 -9.78
CA ARG A 59 -6.29 -3.96 -10.70
C ARG A 59 -4.93 -4.64 -10.85
N MET A 60 -3.84 -3.88 -10.89
CA MET A 60 -2.49 -4.44 -10.90
C MET A 60 -2.17 -5.18 -9.60
N LEU A 61 -2.55 -4.64 -8.44
CA LEU A 61 -2.35 -5.31 -7.14
C LEU A 61 -3.11 -6.64 -7.08
N ILE A 62 -4.35 -6.68 -7.55
CA ILE A 62 -5.13 -7.92 -7.66
C ILE A 62 -4.42 -8.90 -8.60
N ALA A 63 -4.02 -8.46 -9.79
CA ALA A 63 -3.34 -9.32 -10.76
C ALA A 63 -2.02 -9.89 -10.21
N GLN A 64 -1.19 -9.07 -9.55
CA GLN A 64 0.02 -9.53 -8.87
C GLN A 64 -0.30 -10.54 -7.77
N SER A 65 -1.33 -10.29 -6.96
CA SER A 65 -1.72 -11.21 -5.89
C SER A 65 -2.11 -12.59 -6.42
N LYS A 66 -2.83 -12.65 -7.55
CA LYS A 66 -3.25 -13.91 -8.17
C LYS A 66 -2.07 -14.67 -8.76
N VAL A 67 -1.18 -13.97 -9.48
CA VAL A 67 -0.01 -14.60 -10.11
C VAL A 67 1.01 -15.09 -9.07
N GLU A 68 1.27 -14.31 -8.03
CA GLU A 68 2.23 -14.66 -6.97
C GLU A 68 1.60 -15.54 -5.88
N ASN A 69 0.31 -15.89 -6.00
CA ASN A 69 -0.47 -16.58 -4.98
C ASN A 69 -0.34 -15.92 -3.59
N ALA A 70 -0.37 -14.60 -3.57
CA ALA A 70 -0.21 -13.77 -2.38
C ALA A 70 -1.56 -13.34 -1.81
N THR A 71 -1.60 -13.11 -0.49
CA THR A 71 -2.76 -12.52 0.18
C THR A 71 -2.61 -11.00 0.22
N LEU A 72 -3.63 -10.28 -0.24
CA LEU A 72 -3.70 -8.83 -0.13
C LEU A 72 -4.07 -8.42 1.30
N VAL A 73 -3.33 -7.46 1.85
CA VAL A 73 -3.69 -6.82 3.13
C VAL A 73 -4.34 -5.48 2.83
N SER A 74 -5.65 -5.35 3.03
CA SER A 74 -6.38 -4.12 2.71
C SER A 74 -7.71 -3.99 3.47
N ARG A 75 -8.06 -2.76 3.86
CA ARG A 75 -9.41 -2.42 4.36
C ARG A 75 -10.45 -2.36 3.26
N ASP A 76 -10.01 -2.21 2.02
CA ASP A 76 -10.93 -1.94 0.92
C ASP A 76 -11.74 -3.19 0.61
N SER A 77 -13.06 -3.10 0.84
CA SER A 77 -14.00 -4.17 0.56
C SER A 77 -14.13 -4.50 -0.93
N VAL A 78 -13.73 -3.59 -1.83
CA VAL A 78 -13.78 -3.82 -3.29
C VAL A 78 -12.95 -5.05 -3.66
N PHE A 79 -11.83 -5.30 -2.99
CA PHE A 79 -10.98 -6.46 -3.27
C PHE A 79 -11.68 -7.80 -3.01
N LYS A 80 -12.71 -7.84 -2.14
CA LYS A 80 -13.51 -9.06 -1.89
C LYS A 80 -14.39 -9.46 -3.06
N SER A 81 -14.61 -8.57 -4.04
CA SER A 81 -15.31 -8.89 -5.28
C SER A 81 -14.45 -9.68 -6.28
N TYR A 82 -13.16 -9.83 -6.00
CA TYR A 82 -12.22 -10.57 -6.82
C TYR A 82 -11.88 -11.92 -6.18
N GLU A 83 -11.61 -12.92 -7.02
CA GLU A 83 -11.13 -14.24 -6.60
C GLU A 83 -9.65 -14.16 -6.15
N CYS A 84 -9.39 -13.45 -5.06
CA CYS A 84 -8.09 -13.33 -4.42
C CYS A 84 -8.24 -13.38 -2.90
N SER A 85 -7.20 -13.80 -2.20
CA SER A 85 -7.18 -13.83 -0.72
C SER A 85 -6.97 -12.41 -0.18
N VAL A 86 -7.83 -11.96 0.74
CA VAL A 86 -7.78 -10.62 1.34
C VAL A 86 -7.93 -10.70 2.86
N ILE A 87 -7.04 -10.04 3.60
CA ILE A 87 -7.09 -9.88 5.06
C ILE A 87 -6.98 -8.41 5.48
N TRP A 88 -7.41 -8.08 6.70
CA TRP A 88 -7.23 -6.76 7.31
C TRP A 88 -6.93 -6.87 8.81
#